data_AF-A0A5D4KAU2-F1
#
_entry.id   AF-A0A5D4KAU2-F1
#
_cell.length_a   1.000
_cell.length_b   1.000
_cell.length_c   1.000
_cell.angle_alpha   90.00
_cell.angle_beta   90.00
_cell.angle_gamma   90.00
#
_symmetry.space_group_name_H-M   'P 1'
#
loop_
_entity.id
_entity.type
_entity.pdbx_description
1 polymer ?
#
loop_
_entity_poly.entity_id
_entity_poly.type
_entity_poly.pdbx_seq_one_letter_code
_entity_poly.pdbx_strand_id
1 'polypeptide(L)' 'MEAAYVSKEITFILVIVSMAIWVTVSREAVKPSKEIDWRKMITLLSVGSLSAFVITITLFQSL' A
#
# COMPACT_ATOMS: atom_id res chain seq x y z
N MET A 1 -0.10 25.89 -11.29
CA MET A 1 1.07 25.42 -10.52
C MET A 1 0.67 24.74 -9.21
N GLU A 2 -0.37 25.21 -8.52
CA GLU A 2 -0.91 24.59 -7.27
C GLU A 2 -1.39 23.15 -7.41
N ALA A 3 -2.08 22.79 -8.50
CA ALA A 3 -2.65 21.45 -8.68
C ALA A 3 -1.59 20.32 -8.73
N ALA A 4 -0.38 20.60 -9.23
CA ALA A 4 0.71 19.63 -9.27
C ALA A 4 1.37 19.43 -7.89
N TYR A 5 1.29 20.44 -7.01
CA TYR A 5 1.84 20.38 -5.65
C TYR A 5 0.95 19.51 -4.76
N VAL A 6 -0.36 19.73 -4.81
CA VAL A 6 -1.37 18.93 -4.11
C VAL A 6 -1.30 17.46 -4.54
N SER A 7 -1.06 17.18 -5.83
CA SER A 7 -0.89 15.81 -6.33
C SER A 7 0.35 15.09 -5.75
N LYS A 8 1.46 15.81 -5.56
CA LYS A 8 2.67 15.25 -4.91
C LYS A 8 2.46 14.96 -3.43
N GLU A 9 1.80 15.86 -2.70
CA GLU A 9 1.47 15.64 -1.29
C GLU A 9 0.54 14.43 -1.11
N ILE A 10 -0.48 14.30 -1.97
CA ILE A 10 -1.39 13.14 -1.96
C ILE A 10 -0.63 11.84 -2.29
N THR A 11 0.27 11.87 -3.28
CA THR A 11 1.09 10.71 -3.63
C THR A 11 1.99 10.29 -2.47
N PHE A 12 2.57 11.26 -1.76
CA PHE A 12 3.40 11.00 -0.59
C PHE A 12 2.61 10.36 0.55
N ILE A 13 1.40 10.84 0.82
CA ILE A 13 0.49 10.22 1.80
C ILE A 13 0.13 8.79 1.38
N LEU A 14 -0.17 8.56 0.10
CA LEU A 14 -0.46 7.23 -0.43
C LEU A 14 0.72 6.27 -0.22
N VAL A 15 1.95 6.72 -0.44
CA VAL A 15 3.17 5.92 -0.19
C VAL A 15 3.26 5.52 1.29
N ILE A 16 3.06 6.45 2.22
CA ILE A 16 3.09 6.17 3.67
C ILE A 16 2.00 5.15 4.04
N VAL A 17 0.78 5.35 3.55
CA VAL A 17 -0.35 4.43 3.81
C VAL A 17 -0.03 3.03 3.25
N SER A 18 0.52 2.96 2.03
CA SER A 18 0.93 1.69 1.41
C SER A 18 2.01 0.98 2.24
N MET A 19 3.01 1.70 2.74
CA MET A 19 4.02 1.13 3.64
C MET A 19 3.39 0.58 4.93
N ALA A 20 2.45 1.30 5.53
CA ALA A 20 1.75 0.83 6.73
C ALA A 20 0.94 -0.46 6.49
N ILE A 21 0.30 -0.57 5.32
CA ILE A 21 -0.39 -1.80 4.90
C ILE A 21 0.60 -2.96 4.80
N TRP A 22 1.75 -2.75 4.14
CA TRP A 22 2.78 -3.78 4.01
C TRP A 22 3.39 -4.22 5.34
N VAL A 23 3.59 -3.31 6.29
CA VAL A 23 3.98 -3.67 7.67
C VAL A 23 2.94 -4.58 8.31
N THR A 24 1.66 -4.30 8.10
CA THR A 24 0.56 -5.12 8.64
C THR A 24 0.49 -6.49 7.98
N VAL A 25 0.68 -6.57 6.65
CA VAL A 25 0.84 -7.83 5.91
C VAL A 25 1.99 -8.65 6.49
N SER A 26 3.17 -8.05 6.66
CA SER A 26 4.34 -8.74 7.22
C SER A 26 4.06 -9.26 8.62
N ARG A 27 3.40 -8.46 9.48
CA ARG A 27 3.02 -8.88 10.84
C ARG A 27 2.04 -10.05 10.86
N GLU A 28 1.09 -10.10 9.92
CA GLU A 28 0.16 -11.23 9.80
C GLU A 28 0.87 -12.47 9.24
N ALA A 29 1.79 -12.29 8.29
CA ALA A 29 2.53 -13.38 7.64
C ALA A 29 3.55 -14.08 8.55
N VAL A 30 4.10 -13.39 9.56
CA VAL A 30 5.02 -13.99 10.53
C VAL A 30 4.32 -14.76 11.66
N LYS A 31 2.98 -14.72 11.73
CA LYS A 31 2.24 -15.51 12.71
C LYS A 31 2.38 -17.01 12.42
N PRO A 32 2.27 -17.87 13.45
CA PRO A 32 2.19 -19.31 13.24
C PRO A 32 1.02 -19.63 12.30
N SER A 33 1.20 -20.57 11.35
CA SER A 33 0.20 -20.88 10.31
C SER A 33 -1.20 -21.22 10.81
N LYS A 34 -1.30 -21.68 12.07
CA LYS A 34 -2.54 -22.04 12.76
C LYS A 34 -3.31 -20.83 13.30
N GLU A 35 -2.68 -19.66 13.37
CA GLU A 35 -3.21 -18.38 13.87
C GLU A 35 -3.33 -17.33 12.76
N ILE A 36 -2.89 -17.65 11.53
CA ILE A 36 -3.04 -16.77 10.38
C ILE A 36 -4.52 -16.71 9.98
N ASP A 37 -5.08 -15.51 10.03
CA ASP A 37 -6.38 -15.27 9.41
C ASP A 37 -6.18 -15.11 7.89
N TRP A 38 -6.39 -16.19 7.15
CA TRP A 38 -6.25 -16.21 5.69
C TRP A 38 -7.14 -15.20 4.98
N ARG A 39 -8.35 -14.91 5.49
CA ARG A 39 -9.23 -13.90 4.89
C ARG A 39 -8.65 -12.51 5.07
N LYS A 40 -8.13 -12.22 6.27
CA LYS A 40 -7.43 -10.97 6.56
C LYS A 40 -6.18 -10.84 5.71
N MET A 41 -5.38 -11.90 5.56
CA MET A 41 -4.16 -11.88 4.76
C MET A 41 -4.45 -11.63 3.27
N ILE A 42 -5.47 -12.27 2.70
CA ILE A 42 -5.91 -12.01 1.31
C ILE A 42 -6.37 -10.56 1.14
N THR A 43 -7.15 -10.04 2.09
CA THR A 43 -7.64 -8.65 2.05
C THR A 43 -6.48 -7.66 2.12
N LEU A 44 -5.54 -7.86 3.05
CA LEU A 44 -4.37 -7.01 3.21
C LEU A 44 -3.44 -7.07 1.98
N LEU A 45 -3.23 -8.27 1.41
CA LEU A 45 -2.43 -8.44 0.19
C LEU A 45 -3.10 -7.77 -1.01
N SER A 46 -4.41 -7.88 -1.15
CA SER A 46 -5.16 -7.26 -2.25
C SER A 46 -5.09 -5.73 -2.18
N VAL A 47 -5.42 -5.15 -1.03
CA VAL A 47 -5.38 -3.68 -0.82
C VAL A 47 -3.94 -3.17 -0.91
N GLY A 48 -2.98 -3.87 -0.31
CA GLY A 48 -1.55 -3.54 -0.39
C GLY A 48 -1.03 -3.54 -1.83
N SER A 49 -1.36 -4.58 -2.60
CA SER A 49 -0.95 -4.68 -4.01
C SER A 49 -1.61 -3.61 -4.88
N LEU A 50 -2.91 -3.35 -4.68
CA LEU A 50 -3.62 -2.30 -5.42
C LEU A 50 -3.02 -0.92 -5.13
N SER A 51 -2.71 -0.62 -3.86
CA SER A 51 -2.07 0.65 -3.49
C SER A 51 -0.71 0.81 -4.14
N ALA A 52 0.13 -0.24 -4.12
CA ALA A 52 1.45 -0.22 -4.74
C ALA A 52 1.37 -0.07 -6.27
N PHE A 53 0.38 -0.68 -6.90
CA PHE A 53 0.15 -0.57 -8.33
C PHE A 53 -0.24 0.86 -8.72
N VAL A 54 -1.20 1.47 -8.02
CA VAL A 54 -1.60 2.86 -8.24
C VAL A 54 -0.41 3.81 -8.08
N ILE A 55 0.36 3.66 -7.00
CA ILE A 55 1.58 4.47 -6.76
C ILE A 55 2.58 4.31 -7.90
N THR A 56 2.81 3.07 -8.36
CA THR A 56 3.75 2.79 -9.44
C THR A 56 3.33 3.50 -10.73
N ILE A 57 2.05 3.43 -11.10
CA ILE A 57 1.52 4.15 -12.27
C ILE A 57 1.68 5.66 -12.09
N THR A 58 1.30 6.22 -10.93
CA THR A 58 1.40 7.66 -10.66
C THR A 58 2.85 8.15 -10.77
N LEU A 59 3.81 7.40 -10.23
CA LEU A 59 5.23 7.73 -10.35
C LEU A 59 5.71 7.65 -11.79
N PHE A 60 5.30 6.62 -12.54
CA PHE A 60 5.69 6.44 -13.93
C PHE A 60 5.10 7.51 -14.86
N GLN A 61 3.89 7.98 -14.58
CA GLN A 61 3.26 9.11 -15.28
C GLN A 61 3.89 10.47 -14.92
N SER A 62 4.52 10.57 -13.75
CA SER A 62 5.21 11.77 -13.30
C SER A 62 6.68 11.84 -13.77
N LEU A 63 7.18 10.79 -14.42
CA LEU A 63 8.52 10.72 -15.03
C LEU A 63 8.50 11.32 -16.44
#